data_AF-A0A2E8S7Y7-F1
#
_entry.id   AF-A0A2E8S7Y7-F1
#
_cell.length_a   1.000
_cell.length_b   1.000
_cell.length_c   1.000
_cell.angle_alpha   90.00
_cell.angle_beta   90.00
_cell.angle_gamma   90.00
#
_symmetry.space_group_name_H-M   'P 1'
#
loop_
_entity.id
_entity.type
_entity.pdbx_description
1 polymer ?
#
loop_
_entity_poly.entity_id
_entity_poly.type
_entity_poly.pdbx_seq_one_letter_code
_entity_poly.pdbx_strand_id
1 'polypeptide(L)'
;MKWVTPVISHELNFSSIFIPVLGVLLSYIFFRLVVPRSLAGLQVAFPTGPKRYEVHTVTKDAEEATILLKSRSMKFGIIAYTTALSGALIIFIEFISLQLGLIEAYHSWSLGFAFGCIVLPAILSATTSLWVQLIKP
;
A
#
# COMPACT_ATOMS: atom_id res chain seq x y z
N MET A 1 -1.38 -11.89 -32.05
CA MET A 1 -0.83 -11.52 -30.73
C MET A 1 0.30 -12.50 -30.44
N LYS A 2 1.57 -12.11 -30.67
CA LYS A 2 2.71 -12.99 -30.38
C LYS A 2 2.88 -13.03 -28.87
N TRP A 3 2.67 -14.20 -28.26
CA TRP A 3 2.99 -14.43 -26.87
C TRP A 3 4.51 -14.38 -26.73
N VAL A 4 5.04 -13.22 -26.35
CA VAL A 4 6.42 -13.10 -25.89
C VAL A 4 6.42 -13.77 -24.52
N THR A 5 7.15 -14.87 -24.37
CA THR A 5 7.37 -15.47 -23.05
C THR A 5 8.05 -14.41 -22.18
N PRO A 6 7.48 -14.02 -21.03
CA PRO A 6 8.16 -13.09 -20.14
C PRO A 6 9.45 -13.77 -19.70
N VAL A 7 10.59 -13.29 -20.20
CA VAL A 7 11.89 -13.78 -19.76
C VAL A 7 12.04 -13.27 -18.33
N ILE A 8 12.24 -14.20 -17.41
CA ILE A 8 12.53 -13.89 -16.02
C ILE A 8 14.04 -14.10 -15.84
N SER A 9 14.75 -13.04 -15.49
CA SER A 9 16.16 -13.11 -15.15
C SER A 9 16.31 -13.43 -13.66
N HIS A 10 17.29 -14.30 -13.36
CA HIS A 10 17.71 -14.60 -11.99
C HIS A 10 18.96 -13.80 -11.59
N GLU A 11 19.54 -13.04 -12.53
CA GLU A 11 20.76 -12.28 -12.30
C GLU A 11 20.49 -11.03 -11.45
N LEU A 12 21.41 -10.78 -10.51
CA LEU A 12 21.40 -9.57 -9.70
C LEU A 12 22.14 -8.46 -10.45
N ASN A 13 21.36 -7.63 -11.13
CA ASN A 13 21.85 -6.47 -11.87
C ASN A 13 21.48 -5.17 -11.16
N PHE A 14 22.09 -4.05 -11.55
CA PHE A 14 21.78 -2.73 -10.98
C PHE A 14 20.27 -2.42 -11.03
N SER A 15 19.63 -2.70 -12.17
CA SER A 15 18.19 -2.51 -12.36
C SER A 15 17.33 -3.30 -11.38
N SER A 16 17.76 -4.51 -10.99
CA SER A 16 17.04 -5.36 -10.02
C SER A 16 16.99 -4.78 -8.60
N ILE A 17 17.93 -3.90 -8.26
CA ILE A 17 17.98 -3.21 -6.96
C ILE A 17 17.34 -1.82 -7.09
N PHE A 18 17.61 -1.13 -8.20
CA PHE A 18 17.12 0.21 -8.46
C PHE A 18 15.59 0.29 -8.48
N ILE A 19 14.92 -0.66 -9.16
CA ILE A 19 13.46 -0.67 -9.28
C ILE A 19 12.77 -0.80 -7.90
N PRO A 20 13.14 -1.78 -7.05
CA PRO A 20 12.64 -1.85 -5.66
C PRO A 20 12.84 -0.57 -4.85
N VAL A 21 14.04 0.01 -4.91
CA VAL A 21 14.37 1.24 -4.18
C VAL A 21 13.49 2.40 -4.65
N LEU A 22 13.31 2.55 -5.96
CA LEU A 22 12.45 3.58 -6.55
C LEU A 22 10.99 3.39 -6.14
N GLY A 23 10.47 2.16 -6.14
CA GLY A 23 9.11 1.87 -5.71
C GLY A 23 8.85 2.18 -4.24
N VAL A 24 9.79 1.85 -3.35
CA VAL A 24 9.71 2.22 -1.92
C VAL A 24 9.76 3.73 -1.73
N LEU A 25 10.65 4.43 -2.44
CA LEU A 25 10.79 5.88 -2.36
C LEU A 25 9.53 6.60 -2.86
N LEU A 26 8.96 6.15 -3.98
CA LEU A 26 7.70 6.69 -4.51
C LEU A 26 6.52 6.41 -3.56
N SER A 27 6.44 5.22 -2.97
CA SER A 27 5.44 4.91 -1.95
C SER A 27 5.53 5.86 -0.75
N TYR A 28 6.75 6.15 -0.28
CA TYR A 28 6.99 7.10 0.81
C TYR A 28 6.56 8.53 0.45
N ILE A 29 6.89 9.00 -0.76
CA ILE A 29 6.45 10.32 -1.25
C ILE A 29 4.93 10.38 -1.34
N PHE A 30 4.29 9.34 -1.89
CA PHE A 30 2.85 9.24 -1.98
C PHE A 30 2.20 9.32 -0.60
N PHE A 31 2.71 8.55 0.37
CA PHE A 31 2.25 8.61 1.75
C PHE A 31 2.33 10.03 2.31
N ARG A 32 3.45 10.72 2.15
CA ARG A 32 3.64 12.05 2.74
C ARG A 32 2.75 13.12 2.11
N LEU A 33 2.46 13.03 0.81
CA LEU A 33 1.80 14.11 0.06
C LEU A 33 0.30 13.87 -0.17
N VAL A 34 -0.13 12.62 -0.30
CA VAL A 34 -1.49 12.26 -0.72
C VAL A 34 -2.33 11.80 0.46
N VAL A 35 -1.79 10.94 1.33
CA VAL A 35 -2.58 10.28 2.39
C VAL A 35 -3.20 11.27 3.41
N PRO A 36 -2.47 12.29 3.93
CA PRO A 36 -3.07 13.26 4.83
C PRO A 36 -4.17 14.10 4.16
N ARG A 37 -4.02 14.38 2.86
CA ARG A 37 -5.00 15.16 2.10
C ARG A 37 -6.26 14.34 1.80
N SER A 38 -6.11 13.04 1.49
CA SER A 38 -7.26 12.16 1.28
C SER A 38 -8.08 11.90 2.54
N LEU A 39 -7.48 12.10 3.72
CA LEU A 39 -8.14 11.94 5.02
C LEU A 39 -8.64 13.26 5.61
N ALA A 40 -8.49 14.38 4.90
CA ALA A 40 -9.04 15.67 5.31
C ALA A 40 -10.56 15.68 5.03
N GLY A 41 -11.36 16.05 6.03
CA GLY A 41 -12.82 16.07 5.91
C GLY A 41 -13.48 14.70 6.11
N LEU A 42 -12.85 13.77 6.83
CA LEU A 42 -13.44 12.48 7.11
C LEU A 42 -14.65 12.65 8.03
N GLN A 43 -15.83 12.25 7.56
CA GLN A 43 -17.08 12.27 8.31
C GLN A 43 -17.53 10.84 8.57
N VAL A 44 -17.84 10.53 9.83
CA VAL A 44 -18.38 9.23 10.24
C VAL A 44 -19.80 9.44 10.75
N ALA A 45 -20.72 8.61 10.26
CA ALA A 45 -22.12 8.65 10.64
C ALA A 45 -22.41 7.56 11.68
N PHE A 46 -22.82 7.95 12.89
CA PHE A 46 -23.22 7.02 13.95
C PHE A 46 -24.74 6.80 13.93
N PRO A 47 -25.22 5.55 14.06
CA PRO A 47 -26.64 5.27 14.14
C PRO A 47 -27.19 5.63 15.53
N THR A 48 -28.10 6.60 15.61
CA THR A 48 -28.72 7.05 16.88
C THR A 48 -30.16 6.52 17.03
N GLY A 49 -30.74 5.92 15.99
CA GLY A 49 -32.07 5.30 16.01
C GLY A 49 -32.44 4.66 14.67
N PRO A 50 -33.66 4.12 14.52
CA PRO A 50 -34.09 3.51 13.26
C PRO A 50 -34.10 4.57 12.15
N LYS A 51 -33.20 4.40 11.17
CA LYS A 51 -32.98 5.32 10.03
C LYS A 51 -32.51 6.74 10.42
N ARG A 52 -31.96 6.95 11.63
CA ARG A 52 -31.36 8.23 12.04
C ARG A 52 -29.87 8.07 12.24
N TYR A 53 -29.11 8.93 11.56
CA TYR A 53 -27.66 8.96 11.62
C TYR A 53 -27.19 10.34 12.06
N GLU A 54 -26.28 10.39 13.01
CA GLU A 54 -25.60 11.61 13.43
C GLU A 54 -24.22 11.66 12.77
N VAL A 55 -23.94 12.74 12.04
CA VAL A 55 -22.67 12.89 11.30
C VAL A 55 -21.68 13.62 12.19
N HIS A 56 -20.60 12.93 12.57
CA HIS A 56 -19.50 13.51 13.33
C HIS A 56 -18.31 13.69 12.39
N THR A 57 -17.81 14.91 12.27
CA THR A 57 -16.57 15.19 11.55
C THR A 57 -15.40 14.72 12.40
N VAL A 58 -14.64 13.75 11.89
CA VAL A 58 -13.50 13.13 12.60
C VAL A 58 -12.20 13.90 12.34
N THR A 59 -12.06 14.52 11.17
CA THR A 59 -10.92 15.38 10.82
C THR A 59 -11.40 16.60 10.05
N LYS A 60 -11.13 17.79 10.58
CA LYS A 60 -11.47 19.07 9.94
C LYS A 60 -10.46 19.43 8.85
N ASP A 61 -9.18 19.23 9.12
CA ASP A 61 -8.07 19.66 8.26
C ASP A 61 -6.99 18.57 8.11
N ALA A 62 -6.12 18.71 7.09
CA ALA A 62 -5.03 17.76 6.81
C ALA A 62 -3.99 17.65 7.95
N GLU A 63 -3.87 18.69 8.77
CA GLU A 63 -3.02 18.69 9.97
C GLU A 63 -3.59 17.76 11.05
N GLU A 64 -4.90 17.82 11.30
CA GLU A 64 -5.59 16.94 12.24
C GLU A 64 -5.56 15.48 11.77
N ALA A 65 -5.71 15.24 10.47
CA ALA A 65 -5.48 13.92 9.87
C ALA A 65 -4.06 13.42 10.09
N THR A 66 -3.06 14.30 10.00
CA THR A 66 -1.65 13.95 10.28
C THR A 66 -1.43 13.58 11.74
N ILE A 67 -2.08 14.28 12.68
CA ILE A 67 -2.02 13.97 14.12
C ILE A 67 -2.66 12.60 14.39
N LEU A 68 -3.82 12.33 13.78
CA LEU A 68 -4.52 11.05 13.86
C LEU A 68 -3.68 9.88 13.31
N LEU A 69 -3.01 10.09 12.17
CA LEU A 69 -2.09 9.13 11.56
C LEU A 69 -0.88 8.82 12.47
N LYS A 70 -0.42 9.79 13.28
CA LYS A 70 0.68 9.58 14.24
C LYS A 70 0.24 8.81 15.49
N SER A 71 -1.06 8.60 15.72
CA SER A 71 -1.57 7.86 16.88
C SER A 71 -1.10 6.40 16.88
N ARG A 72 -0.92 5.83 18.07
CA ARG A 72 -0.40 4.45 18.23
C ARG A 72 -1.27 3.40 17.52
N SER A 73 -2.57 3.62 17.45
CA SER A 73 -3.53 2.69 16.82
C SER A 73 -3.42 2.70 15.28
N MET A 74 -3.16 3.86 14.67
CA MET A 74 -3.13 4.00 13.21
C MET A 74 -1.80 3.57 12.58
N LYS A 75 -0.70 3.59 13.36
CA LYS A 75 0.65 3.24 12.88
C LYS A 75 0.72 1.88 12.17
N PHE A 76 0.01 0.88 12.69
CA PHE A 76 0.01 -0.45 12.09
C PHE A 76 -0.63 -0.46 10.70
N GLY A 77 -1.80 0.17 10.56
CA GLY A 77 -2.50 0.29 9.27
C GLY A 77 -1.67 1.07 8.25
N ILE A 78 -1.00 2.14 8.67
CA ILE A 78 -0.13 2.95 7.81
C ILE A 78 1.06 2.16 7.30
N ILE A 79 1.75 1.41 8.17
CA ILE A 79 2.88 0.59 7.78
C ILE A 79 2.41 -0.48 6.79
N ALA A 80 1.34 -1.21 7.13
CA ALA A 80 0.79 -2.25 6.27
C ALA A 80 0.41 -1.71 4.88
N TYR A 81 -0.27 -0.56 4.84
CA TYR A 81 -0.65 0.11 3.60
C TYR A 81 0.56 0.56 2.78
N THR A 82 1.53 1.24 3.40
CA THR A 82 2.69 1.79 2.69
C THR A 82 3.60 0.67 2.16
N THR A 83 3.70 -0.43 2.91
CA THR A 83 4.40 -1.65 2.47
C THR A 83 3.68 -2.31 1.30
N ALA A 84 2.36 -2.51 1.36
CA ALA A 84 1.60 -3.07 0.23
C ALA A 84 1.69 -2.19 -1.02
N LEU A 85 1.57 -0.86 -0.85
CA LEU A 85 1.69 0.11 -1.92
C LEU A 85 3.10 0.08 -2.56
N SER A 86 4.16 -0.05 -1.76
CA SER A 86 5.50 -0.19 -2.30
C SER A 86 5.62 -1.43 -3.20
N GLY A 87 5.10 -2.59 -2.77
CA GLY A 87 5.12 -3.79 -3.60
C GLY A 87 4.33 -3.62 -4.90
N ALA A 88 3.15 -2.99 -4.85
CA ALA A 88 2.36 -2.70 -6.05
C ALA A 88 3.10 -1.76 -7.01
N LEU A 89 3.75 -0.71 -6.50
CA LEU A 89 4.53 0.23 -7.31
C LEU A 89 5.76 -0.43 -7.93
N ILE A 90 6.43 -1.34 -7.23
CA ILE A 90 7.59 -2.07 -7.78
C ILE A 90 7.16 -2.88 -9.01
N ILE A 91 6.08 -3.66 -8.90
CA ILE A 91 5.54 -4.43 -10.04
C ILE A 91 5.14 -3.50 -11.18
N PHE A 92 4.49 -2.38 -10.86
CA PHE A 92 4.05 -1.40 -11.86
C PHE A 92 5.23 -0.77 -12.61
N ILE A 93 6.26 -0.32 -11.89
CA ILE A 93 7.46 0.28 -12.48
C ILE A 93 8.19 -0.75 -13.33
N GLU A 94 8.32 -1.99 -12.85
CA GLU A 94 8.98 -3.06 -13.60
C GLU A 94 8.21 -3.39 -14.88
N PHE A 95 6.88 -3.46 -14.81
CA PHE A 95 6.02 -3.63 -15.98
C PHE A 95 6.19 -2.50 -16.99
N ILE A 96 6.15 -1.24 -16.55
CA ILE A 96 6.35 -0.07 -17.43
C ILE A 96 7.76 -0.06 -18.02
N SER A 97 8.78 -0.40 -17.23
CA SER A 97 10.18 -0.45 -17.69
C SER A 97 10.36 -1.46 -18.82
N LEU A 98 9.66 -2.61 -18.74
CA LEU A 98 9.66 -3.61 -19.81
C LEU A 98 8.93 -3.11 -21.06
N GLN A 99 7.79 -2.43 -20.90
CA GLN A 99 7.06 -1.83 -22.04
C GLN A 99 7.85 -0.72 -22.74
N LEU A 100 8.67 0.02 -22.00
CA LEU A 100 9.54 1.07 -22.52
C LEU A 100 10.87 0.53 -23.08
N GLY A 101 11.14 -0.77 -22.98
CA GLY A 101 12.39 -1.38 -23.41
C GLY A 101 13.61 -0.99 -22.57
N LEU A 102 13.40 -0.53 -21.33
CA LEU A 102 14.47 -0.20 -20.39
C LEU A 102 15.10 -1.44 -19.73
N ILE A 103 14.34 -2.54 -19.71
CA ILE A 103 14.77 -3.85 -19.22
C ILE A 103 14.35 -4.93 -20.21
N GLU A 104 15.18 -5.96 -20.35
CA GLU A 104 14.93 -7.07 -21.29
C GLU A 104 14.06 -8.18 -20.67
N ALA A 105 14.06 -8.27 -19.34
CA ALA A 105 13.47 -9.35 -18.57
C ALA A 105 12.96 -8.83 -17.21
N TYR A 106 11.96 -9.53 -16.65
CA TYR A 106 11.55 -9.32 -15.26
C TYR A 106 12.60 -9.88 -14.31
N HIS A 107 12.95 -9.15 -13.26
CA HIS A 107 13.93 -9.60 -12.28
C HIS A 107 13.25 -10.39 -11.16
N SER A 108 13.65 -11.64 -10.99
CA SER A 108 13.09 -12.54 -9.97
C SER A 108 13.16 -11.96 -8.55
N TRP A 109 14.30 -11.34 -8.21
CA TRP A 109 14.53 -10.78 -6.88
C TRP A 109 13.64 -9.56 -6.59
N SER A 110 13.49 -8.68 -7.59
CA SER A 110 12.60 -7.51 -7.51
C SER A 110 11.15 -7.94 -7.31
N LEU A 111 10.68 -8.87 -8.15
CA LEU A 111 9.33 -9.43 -8.03
C LEU A 111 9.10 -10.14 -6.70
N GLY A 112 10.05 -10.96 -6.25
CA GLY A 112 9.95 -11.67 -4.96
C GLY A 112 9.82 -10.70 -3.79
N PHE A 113 10.62 -9.63 -3.78
CA PHE A 113 10.52 -8.57 -2.78
C PHE A 113 9.16 -7.86 -2.85
N ALA A 114 8.68 -7.53 -4.05
CA ALA A 114 7.37 -6.89 -4.25
C ALA A 114 6.22 -7.76 -3.75
N PHE A 115 6.23 -9.06 -4.05
CA PHE A 115 5.25 -10.01 -3.54
C PHE A 115 5.30 -10.11 -2.02
N GLY A 116 6.50 -10.16 -1.42
CA GLY A 116 6.65 -10.10 0.04
C GLY A 116 5.99 -8.87 0.64
N CYS A 117 6.22 -7.70 0.03
CA CYS A 117 5.61 -6.44 0.45
C CYS A 117 4.08 -6.41 0.33
N ILE A 118 3.48 -7.15 -0.59
CA ILE A 118 2.01 -7.23 -0.75
C ILE A 118 1.41 -8.28 0.19
N VAL A 119 2.01 -9.47 0.24
CA VAL A 119 1.46 -10.63 0.94
C VAL A 119 1.57 -10.47 2.46
N LEU A 120 2.69 -9.95 2.97
CA LEU A 120 2.88 -9.76 4.42
C LEU A 120 1.76 -8.92 5.07
N PRO A 121 1.47 -7.69 4.61
CA PRO A 121 0.38 -6.90 5.18
C PRO A 121 -0.99 -7.50 4.91
N ALA A 122 -1.21 -8.20 3.79
CA ALA A 122 -2.47 -8.87 3.50
C ALA A 122 -2.78 -9.98 4.53
N ILE A 123 -1.80 -10.84 4.83
CA ILE A 123 -1.95 -11.90 5.84
C ILE A 123 -2.18 -11.30 7.23
N LEU A 124 -1.40 -10.30 7.61
CA LEU A 124 -1.54 -9.63 8.90
C LEU A 124 -2.91 -8.96 9.06
N SER A 125 -3.42 -8.32 8.00
CA SER A 125 -4.75 -7.73 7.98
C SER A 125 -5.85 -8.78 8.13
N ALA A 126 -5.80 -9.88 7.37
CA ALA A 126 -6.78 -10.97 7.48
C ALA A 126 -6.79 -11.60 8.89
N THR A 127 -5.60 -11.81 9.46
CA THR A 127 -5.45 -12.40 10.80
C THR A 127 -6.06 -11.52 11.88
N THR A 128 -5.78 -10.21 11.86
CA THR A 128 -6.33 -9.27 12.85
C THR A 128 -7.85 -9.15 12.77
N SER A 129 -8.43 -9.19 11.57
CA SER A 129 -9.89 -9.18 11.38
C SER A 129 -10.56 -10.42 11.98
N LEU A 130 -10.01 -11.61 11.72
CA LEU A 130 -10.54 -12.88 12.25
C LEU A 130 -10.40 -12.96 13.77
N TRP A 131 -9.27 -12.48 14.31
CA TRP A 131 -9.01 -12.47 15.74
C TRP A 131 -10.05 -11.65 16.53
N VAL A 132 -10.47 -10.51 15.98
CA VAL A 132 -11.49 -9.65 16.61
C VAL A 132 -12.86 -10.35 16.66
N GLN A 133 -13.21 -11.12 15.63
CA GLN A 133 -14.47 -11.88 15.58
C GLN A 133 -14.49 -13.04 16.58
N LEU A 134 -13.34 -13.65 16.87
CA LEU A 134 -13.24 -14.74 17.83
C LEU A 134 -13.42 -14.26 19.29
N ILE A 135 -13.00 -13.03 19.60
CA ILE A 135 -13.01 -12.47 20.97
C ILE A 135 -14.37 -11.89 21.34
N LYS A 136 -15.14 -11.38 20.37
CA LYS A 136 -16.52 -10.93 20.59
C LYS A 136 -17.48 -11.89 19.86
N PRO A 137 -17.95 -12.97 20.52
CA PRO A 137 -19.07 -13.75 20.01
C PRO A 137 -20.34 -12.89 19.94
#